data_AF-A0A8H6P8E9-F1
#
_entry.id   AF-A0A8H6P8E9-F1
#
_cell.length_a   1.000
_cell.length_b   1.000
_cell.length_c   1.000
_cell.angle_alpha   90.00
_cell.angle_beta   90.00
_cell.angle_gamma   90.00
#
_symmetry.space_group_name_H-M   'P 1'
#
loop_
_entity.id
_entity.type
_entity.pdbx_description
1 polymer ?
#
loop_
_entity_poly.entity_id
_entity_poly.type
_entity_poly.pdbx_seq_one_letter_code
_entity_poly.pdbx_strand_id
1 'polypeptide(L)' 'MNQAPPNLSQVNANLTNALNTFGASSQQYQNILKILKECLDDIENDKMKRNAALDPDTLSLAMKFLELGR' A
#
# COMPACT_ATOMS: atom_id res chain seq x y z
N MET A 1 -14.08 -11.96 -4.07
CA MET A 1 -13.21 -11.42 -5.13
C MET A 1 -12.46 -10.24 -4.53
N ASN A 2 -11.18 -10.39 -4.22
CA ASN A 2 -10.37 -9.27 -3.73
C ASN A 2 -9.90 -8.49 -4.95
N GLN A 3 -10.51 -7.33 -5.21
CA GLN A 3 -10.02 -6.43 -6.26
C GLN A 3 -8.62 -5.96 -5.89
N ALA A 4 -7.71 -5.93 -6.87
CA ALA A 4 -6.39 -5.34 -6.66
C ALA A 4 -6.55 -3.87 -6.26
N PRO A 5 -5.77 -3.37 -5.28
CA PRO A 5 -5.89 -1.98 -4.84
C PRO A 5 -5.67 -1.04 -6.03
N PRO A 6 -6.45 0.05 -6.14
CA PRO A 6 -6.33 0.98 -7.24
C PRO A 6 -4.92 1.60 -7.28
N ASN A 7 -4.44 1.92 -8.50
CA ASN A 7 -3.13 2.52 -8.67
C ASN A 7 -3.09 3.90 -7.99
N LEU A 8 -2.19 4.09 -7.02
CA LEU A 8 -2.04 5.33 -6.24
C LEU A 8 -1.91 6.59 -7.12
N SER A 9 -1.27 6.49 -8.28
CA SER A 9 -1.13 7.61 -9.22
C SER A 9 -2.49 8.08 -9.74
N GLN A 10 -3.39 7.14 -10.04
CA GLN A 10 -4.75 7.44 -10.50
C GLN A 10 -5.61 8.01 -9.37
N VAL A 11 -5.48 7.46 -8.15
CA VAL A 11 -6.20 7.98 -6.97
C VAL A 11 -5.78 9.43 -6.69
N ASN A 12 -4.48 9.74 -6.77
CA ASN A 12 -3.97 11.09 -6.57
C ASN A 12 -4.47 12.08 -7.64
N ALA A 13 -4.46 11.67 -8.91
CA ALA A 13 -5.01 12.49 -10.01
C ALA A 13 -6.50 12.79 -9.80
N ASN A 14 -7.29 11.78 -9.42
CA ASN A 14 -8.71 11.94 -9.14
C ASN A 14 -8.96 12.82 -7.92
N LEU A 15 -8.15 12.70 -6.87
CA LEU A 15 -8.26 13.53 -5.68
C LEU A 15 -7.97 15.00 -5.99
N THR A 16 -6.95 15.26 -6.81
CA THR A 16 -6.58 16.60 -7.28
C THR A 16 -7.70 17.21 -8.13
N ASN A 17 -8.25 16.43 -9.06
CA ASN A 17 -9.38 16.86 -9.89
C ASN A 17 -10.61 17.17 -9.02
N ALA A 18 -10.96 16.29 -8.08
CA ALA A 18 -12.10 16.51 -7.20
C ALA A 18 -11.92 17.73 -6.30
N LEU A 19 -10.70 17.98 -5.81
CA LEU A 19 -10.37 19.19 -5.06
C LEU A 19 -10.61 20.44 -5.89
N ASN A 20 -10.09 20.45 -7.12
CA ASN A 20 -10.17 21.60 -8.02
C ASN A 20 -11.60 21.86 -8.51
N THR A 21 -12.42 20.82 -8.69
CA THR A 21 -13.79 20.96 -9.24
C THR A 21 -14.84 21.17 -8.15
N PHE A 22 -14.77 20.42 -7.05
CA PHE A 22 -15.85 20.36 -6.05
C PHE A 22 -15.44 20.93 -4.69
N GLY A 23 -14.13 21.10 -4.44
CA GLY A 23 -13.59 21.55 -3.17
C GLY A 23 -13.44 20.45 -2.12
N ALA A 24 -12.67 20.74 -1.08
CA ALA A 24 -12.28 19.77 -0.06
C ALA A 24 -13.44 19.29 0.83
N SER A 25 -14.52 20.06 0.97
CA SER A 25 -15.71 19.67 1.75
C SER A 25 -16.69 18.81 0.94
N SER A 26 -16.44 18.60 -0.35
CA SER A 26 -17.36 17.84 -1.21
C SER A 26 -17.35 16.35 -0.90
N GLN A 27 -18.51 15.70 -1.10
CA GLN A 27 -18.63 14.26 -0.92
C GLN A 27 -17.71 13.50 -1.89
N GLN A 28 -17.53 14.02 -3.10
CA GLN A 28 -16.65 13.44 -4.12
C GLN A 28 -15.19 13.42 -3.64
N TYR A 29 -14.70 14.56 -3.15
CA TYR A 29 -13.35 14.65 -2.59
C TYR A 29 -13.18 13.73 -1.38
N GLN A 30 -14.14 13.72 -0.45
CA GLN A 30 -14.08 12.90 0.76
C GLN A 30 -14.11 11.39 0.44
N ASN A 31 -14.88 10.97 -0.56
CA ASN A 31 -14.91 9.57 -1.00
C ASN A 31 -13.56 9.13 -1.58
N ILE A 32 -12.94 9.96 -2.44
CA ILE A 32 -11.63 9.63 -3.02
C ILE A 32 -10.53 9.67 -1.95
N LEU A 33 -10.61 10.61 -1.00
CA LEU A 33 -9.70 10.68 0.14
C LEU A 33 -9.78 9.42 1.01
N LYS A 34 -10.98 8.86 1.20
CA LYS A 34 -11.18 7.59 1.91
C LYS A 34 -10.47 6.44 1.19
N ILE A 35 -10.65 6.33 -0.14
CA ILE A 35 -9.97 5.31 -0.95
C ILE A 35 -8.45 5.45 -0.84
N LEU A 36 -7.91 6.68 -0.89
CA LEU A 36 -6.47 6.91 -0.73
C LEU A 36 -5.97 6.41 0.63
N LYS A 37 -6.69 6.66 1.71
CA LYS A 37 -6.33 6.17 3.05
C LYS A 37 -6.32 4.65 3.12
N GLU A 38 -7.36 4.00 2.60
CA GLU A 38 -7.44 2.53 2.53
C GLU A 38 -6.25 1.94 1.75
N CYS A 39 -5.87 2.55 0.62
CA CYS A 39 -4.69 2.12 -0.14
C CYS A 39 -3.37 2.27 0.64
N LEU A 40 -3.22 3.33 1.43
CA LEU A 40 -2.02 3.55 2.24
C LEU A 40 -1.95 2.55 3.39
N ASP A 41 -3.08 2.29 4.05
CA ASP A 41 -3.20 1.30 5.13
C ASP A 41 -2.88 -0.11 4.59
N ASP A 42 -3.37 -0.47 3.40
CA ASP A 42 -3.06 -1.75 2.77
C ASP A 42 -1.56 -1.91 2.48
N ILE A 43 -0.89 -0.86 2.00
CA ILE A 43 0.56 -0.88 1.74
C ILE A 43 1.35 -1.03 3.03
N GLU A 44 0.95 -0.34 4.10
CA GLU A 44 1.59 -0.45 5.41
C GLU A 44 1.43 -1.86 5.98
N ASN A 45 0.22 -2.42 5.92
CA ASN A 45 -0.07 -3.79 6.34
C ASN A 45 0.72 -4.83 5.53
N ASP A 46 0.86 -4.64 4.21
CA ASP A 46 1.65 -5.52 3.37
C ASP A 46 3.14 -5.45 3.71
N LYS A 47 3.68 -4.26 4.03
CA LYS A 47 5.05 -4.11 4.51
C LYS A 47 5.26 -4.86 5.83
N MET A 48 4.32 -4.73 6.77
CA MET A 48 4.40 -5.45 8.04
C MET A 48 4.38 -6.98 7.83
N LYS A 49 3.52 -7.48 6.95
CA LYS A 49 3.45 -8.92 6.60
C LYS A 49 4.74 -9.41 5.94
N ARG A 50 5.32 -8.65 5.01
CA ARG A 50 6.61 -9.01 4.37
C ARG A 50 7.76 -9.03 5.36
N ASN A 51 7.80 -8.07 6.29
CA ASN A 51 8.82 -8.03 7.33
C ASN A 51 8.66 -9.20 8.32
N ALA A 52 7.42 -9.60 8.64
CA ALA A 52 7.16 -10.78 9.47
C ALA A 52 7.51 -12.11 8.76
N ALA A 53 7.37 -12.17 7.43
CA ALA A 53 7.75 -13.36 6.63
C ALA A 53 9.27 -13.53 6.47
N LEU A 54 10.05 -12.47 6.66
CA LEU A 54 11.51 -12.48 6.68
C LEU A 54 12.02 -12.56 8.12
N ASP A 55 11.45 -13.46 8.93
CA ASP A 55 11.95 -13.66 10.27
C ASP A 55 13.44 -14.05 10.22
N PRO A 56 14.26 -13.62 11.20
CA PRO A 56 15.71 -13.83 11.17
C PRO A 56 16.12 -15.30 11.02
N ASP A 57 15.32 -16.25 11.51
CA ASP A 57 15.61 -17.67 11.42
C ASP A 57 15.33 -18.20 10.01
N THR A 58 14.25 -17.76 9.35
CA THR A 58 13.99 -18.08 7.94
C THR A 58 15.02 -17.46 7.01
N LEU A 59 15.45 -16.22 7.27
CA LEU A 59 16.53 -15.58 6.50
C LEU A 59 17.87 -16.31 6.70
N SER A 60 18.22 -16.64 7.94
CA SER A 60 19.42 -17.42 8.29
C SER A 60 19.40 -18.80 7.62
N LEU A 61 18.24 -19.45 7.57
CA LEU A 61 18.07 -20.74 6.90
C LEU A 61 18.24 -20.63 5.37
N ALA A 62 17.63 -19.61 4.74
CA ALA A 62 17.77 -19.38 3.31
C ALA A 62 19.23 -19.06 2.92
N MET A 63 19.94 -18.27 3.73
CA MET A 63 21.37 -17.99 3.52
C MET A 63 22.23 -19.24 3.61
N LYS A 64 21.93 -20.17 4.53
CA LYS A 64 22.59 -21.49 4.61
C LYS A 64 22.34 -22.34 3.37
N PHE A 65 21.11 -22.35 2.83
CA PHE A 65 20.79 -23.07 1.59
C PHE A 65 21.48 -22.50 0.35
N LEU A 66 21.79 -21.21 0.34
CA LEU A 66 22.50 -20.53 -0.74
C LEU A 66 24.03 -20.56 -0.58
N GLU A 67 24.56 -21.19 0.48
CA GLU A 67 25.98 -21.15 0.87
C GLU A 67 26.56 -19.73 1.05
N LEU A 68 25.70 -18.71 1.15
CA LEU A 68 26.06 -17.31 1.36
C LEU A 68 26.28 -17.09 2.86
N GLY A 69 27.40 -17.59 3.39
CA GLY A 69 27.66 -17.54 4.83
C GLY A 69 29.01 -18.09 5.25
N ARG A 70 30.05 -17.91 4.43
CA ARG A 70 31.45 -18.03 4.86
C ARG A 70 32.13 -16.68 4.84
#